data_AF-A0A9D9TFQ1-F1
#
_entry.id   AF-A0A9D9TFQ1-F1
#
_cell.length_a   1.000
_cell.length_b   1.000
_cell.length_c   1.000
_cell.angle_alpha   90.00
_cell.angle_beta   90.00
_cell.angle_gamma   90.00
#
_symmetry.space_group_name_H-M   'P 1'
#
loop_
_entity.id
_entity.type
_entity.pdbx_description
1 polymer ?
#
loop_
_entity_poly.entity_id
_entity_poly.type
_entity_poly.pdbx_seq_one_letter_code
_entity_poly.pdbx_strand_id
1 'polypeptide(L)'
;FKPAYDAILWINDEAQVARWCEGTTGYPMVEAGMRQLNTTGFMHNRVRMVVASFLCKHLLIDWRWGEAYFASKLMDYDLSANNGNWQWAAGCGCDAAPYFRVFNPSEQVKKFDPQHNYIQQWIPEYNTLAYPQPIVNHAFARNRAIETYKYSLAQEKTNNM
;
A
#
# COMPACT_ATOMS: atom_id res chain seq x y z
N PHE A 1 11.94 -11.70 10.70
CA PHE A 1 11.37 -12.27 9.47
C PHE A 1 10.44 -13.42 9.86
N LYS A 2 9.24 -13.51 9.28
CA LYS A 2 8.23 -14.54 9.61
C LYS A 2 7.95 -15.44 8.40
N PRO A 3 8.57 -16.64 8.30
CA PRO A 3 8.46 -17.51 7.12
C PRO A 3 7.04 -17.86 6.69
N ALA A 4 6.11 -18.00 7.64
CA ALA A 4 4.70 -18.29 7.34
C ALA A 4 4.02 -17.27 6.40
N TYR A 5 4.56 -16.06 6.30
CA TYR A 5 4.04 -15.00 5.42
C TYR A 5 4.51 -15.14 3.97
N ASP A 6 5.43 -16.06 3.65
CA ASP A 6 5.74 -16.40 2.26
C ASP A 6 4.61 -17.21 1.61
N ALA A 7 3.71 -17.81 2.41
CA ALA A 7 2.55 -18.57 1.94
C ALA A 7 1.32 -17.69 1.63
N ILE A 8 1.41 -16.35 1.78
CA ILE A 8 0.28 -15.46 1.47
C ILE A 8 -0.08 -15.58 -0.01
N LEU A 9 -1.36 -15.87 -0.27
CA LEU A 9 -1.90 -15.97 -1.63
C LEU A 9 -2.15 -14.57 -2.21
N TRP A 10 -1.11 -13.97 -2.78
CA TRP A 10 -1.18 -12.68 -3.47
C TRP A 10 -1.98 -12.80 -4.78
N ILE A 11 -2.74 -11.74 -5.12
CA ILE A 11 -3.47 -11.65 -6.40
C ILE A 11 -2.52 -11.30 -7.53
N ASN A 12 -1.59 -10.37 -7.28
CA ASN A 12 -0.59 -9.90 -8.26
C ASN A 12 -1.20 -9.44 -9.61
N ASP A 13 -2.32 -8.73 -9.54
CA ASP A 13 -2.97 -8.10 -10.70
C ASP A 13 -2.13 -6.92 -11.21
N GLU A 14 -1.45 -7.13 -12.34
CA GLU A 14 -0.58 -6.15 -12.99
C GLU A 14 -1.31 -4.85 -13.37
N ALA A 15 -2.58 -4.91 -13.74
CA ALA A 15 -3.35 -3.71 -14.09
C ALA A 15 -3.60 -2.83 -12.87
N GLN A 16 -3.87 -3.44 -11.71
CA GLN A 16 -3.97 -2.70 -10.44
C GLN A 16 -2.63 -2.11 -10.01
N VAL A 17 -1.53 -2.82 -10.26
CA VAL A 17 -0.16 -2.34 -9.99
C VAL A 17 0.17 -1.14 -10.85
N ALA A 18 -0.12 -1.19 -12.16
CA ALA A 18 0.09 -0.07 -13.07
C ALA A 18 -0.66 1.19 -12.58
N ARG A 19 -1.94 1.06 -12.22
CA ARG A 19 -2.73 2.17 -11.66
C ARG A 19 -2.19 2.69 -10.33
N TRP A 20 -1.63 1.82 -9.50
CA TRP A 20 -0.94 2.24 -8.28
C TRP A 20 0.35 3.01 -8.59
N CYS A 21 1.20 2.50 -9.48
CA CYS A 21 2.42 3.17 -9.95
C CYS A 21 2.12 4.55 -10.54
N GLU A 22 1.08 4.68 -11.36
CA GLU A 22 0.68 5.92 -12.04
C GLU A 22 -0.05 6.91 -11.12
N GLY A 23 -0.55 6.47 -9.97
CA GLY A 23 -1.36 7.31 -9.08
C GLY A 23 -2.75 7.59 -9.66
N THR A 24 -3.44 6.55 -10.11
CA THR A 24 -4.82 6.57 -10.65
C THR A 24 -5.74 5.56 -9.94
N THR A 25 -5.55 5.36 -8.63
CA THR A 25 -6.27 4.38 -7.78
C THR A 25 -7.67 4.80 -7.31
N GLY A 26 -8.05 6.07 -7.48
CA GLY A 26 -9.24 6.70 -6.88
C GLY A 26 -9.15 6.89 -5.37
N TYR A 27 -7.94 6.81 -4.78
CA TYR A 27 -7.68 7.08 -3.36
C TYR A 27 -6.71 8.26 -3.21
N PRO A 28 -7.19 9.46 -2.82
CA PRO A 28 -6.41 10.70 -2.94
C PRO A 28 -5.06 10.70 -2.22
N MET A 29 -4.99 10.21 -0.97
CA MET A 29 -3.71 10.13 -0.23
C MET A 29 -2.71 9.19 -0.91
N VAL A 30 -3.19 8.11 -1.52
CA VAL A 30 -2.34 7.13 -2.21
C VAL A 30 -1.81 7.75 -3.50
N GLU A 31 -2.70 8.30 -4.32
CA GLU A 31 -2.33 8.92 -5.60
C GLU A 31 -1.42 10.13 -5.42
N ALA A 32 -1.70 11.01 -4.46
CA ALA A 32 -0.85 12.17 -4.17
C ALA A 32 0.57 11.74 -3.79
N GLY A 33 0.69 10.67 -3.00
CA GLY A 33 1.97 10.02 -2.70
C GLY A 33 2.68 9.53 -3.95
N MET A 34 2.01 8.72 -4.77
CA MET A 34 2.60 8.13 -5.96
C MET A 34 3.00 9.20 -6.99
N ARG A 35 2.19 10.24 -7.17
CA ARG A 35 2.53 11.39 -8.04
C ARG A 35 3.69 12.21 -7.49
N GLN A 36 3.77 12.43 -6.17
CA GLN A 36 4.93 13.06 -5.54
C GLN A 36 6.20 12.25 -5.81
N LEU A 37 6.16 10.94 -5.56
CA LEU A 37 7.30 10.04 -5.77
C LEU A 37 7.77 10.08 -7.22
N ASN A 38 6.85 9.95 -8.17
CA ASN A 38 7.18 9.92 -9.59
C ASN A 38 7.77 11.24 -10.10
N THR A 39 7.32 12.37 -9.54
CA THR A 39 7.75 13.71 -9.97
C THR A 39 9.06 14.13 -9.30
N THR A 40 9.25 13.78 -8.03
CA THR A 40 10.33 14.36 -7.21
C THR A 40 11.36 13.35 -6.74
N GLY A 41 11.08 12.06 -6.83
CA GLY A 41 11.88 11.01 -6.20
C GLY A 41 11.82 11.01 -4.67
N PHE A 42 10.90 11.76 -4.07
CA PHE A 42 10.66 11.77 -2.63
C PHE A 42 9.21 11.43 -2.31
N MET A 43 9.00 10.86 -1.12
CA MET A 43 7.67 10.71 -0.55
C MET A 43 7.75 10.85 0.97
N HIS A 44 6.83 11.61 1.56
CA HIS A 44 6.80 11.77 3.01
C HIS A 44 6.57 10.41 3.70
N ASN A 45 7.27 10.14 4.81
CA ASN A 45 7.28 8.81 5.45
C ASN A 45 5.86 8.31 5.81
N ARG A 46 4.99 9.19 6.33
CA ARG A 46 3.58 8.82 6.61
C ARG A 46 2.87 8.32 5.35
N VAL A 47 3.11 8.95 4.21
CA VAL A 47 2.48 8.61 2.94
C VAL A 47 3.05 7.29 2.42
N ARG A 48 4.37 7.04 2.58
CA ARG A 48 5.01 5.74 2.29
C ARG A 48 4.31 4.58 3.00
N MET A 49 3.96 4.77 4.28
CA MET A 49 3.21 3.74 5.04
C MET A 49 1.81 3.50 4.46
N VAL A 50 1.12 4.55 4.00
CA VAL A 50 -0.24 4.44 3.45
C VAL A 50 -0.22 3.76 2.08
N VAL A 51 0.66 4.18 1.17
CA VAL A 51 0.75 3.59 -0.17
C VAL A 51 1.24 2.14 -0.13
N ALA A 52 2.18 1.80 0.77
CA ALA A 52 2.65 0.43 0.94
C ALA A 52 1.55 -0.46 1.53
N SER A 53 0.83 0.02 2.55
CA SER A 53 -0.32 -0.70 3.09
C SER A 53 -1.41 -0.90 2.04
N PHE A 54 -1.67 0.10 1.19
CA PHE A 54 -2.64 -0.01 0.11
C PHE A 54 -2.26 -1.11 -0.89
N LEU A 55 -1.01 -1.14 -1.36
CA LEU A 55 -0.54 -2.19 -2.27
C LEU A 55 -0.70 -3.59 -1.65
N CYS A 56 -0.19 -3.78 -0.43
CA CYS A 56 -0.18 -5.10 0.22
C CYS A 56 -1.58 -5.54 0.71
N LYS A 57 -2.44 -4.62 1.15
CA LYS A 57 -3.70 -4.96 1.82
C LYS A 57 -4.94 -4.61 0.99
N HIS A 58 -4.95 -3.49 0.28
CA HIS A 58 -6.09 -3.18 -0.58
C HIS A 58 -6.06 -3.98 -1.86
N LEU A 59 -4.90 -4.01 -2.52
CA LEU A 59 -4.74 -4.67 -3.82
C LEU A 59 -4.29 -6.13 -3.69
N LEU A 60 -3.79 -6.51 -2.51
CA LEU A 60 -3.29 -7.86 -2.22
C LEU A 60 -2.18 -8.27 -3.18
N ILE A 61 -1.27 -7.34 -3.46
CA ILE A 61 -0.09 -7.53 -4.28
C ILE A 61 1.11 -7.85 -3.38
N ASP A 62 2.01 -8.70 -3.86
CA ASP A 62 3.28 -8.99 -3.18
C ASP A 62 4.07 -7.69 -2.98
N TRP A 63 4.43 -7.43 -1.72
CA TRP A 63 5.18 -6.26 -1.28
C TRP A 63 6.50 -6.07 -2.02
N ARG A 64 7.10 -7.16 -2.52
CA ARG A 64 8.36 -7.13 -3.28
C ARG A 64 8.23 -6.30 -4.57
N TRP A 65 7.04 -6.24 -5.16
CA TRP A 65 6.79 -5.45 -6.37
C TRP A 65 6.82 -3.95 -6.06
N GLY A 66 6.22 -3.57 -4.93
CA GLY A 66 6.27 -2.20 -4.45
C GLY A 66 7.65 -1.78 -3.97
N GLU A 67 8.37 -2.70 -3.31
CA GLU A 67 9.77 -2.51 -2.87
C GLU A 67 10.66 -2.17 -4.06
N ALA A 68 10.60 -2.97 -5.13
CA ALA A 68 11.36 -2.75 -6.36
C ALA A 68 10.97 -1.43 -7.05
N TYR A 69 9.68 -1.10 -7.09
CA TYR A 69 9.23 0.18 -7.66
C TYR A 69 9.81 1.36 -6.87
N PHE A 70 9.74 1.31 -5.54
CA PHE A 70 10.30 2.35 -4.66
C PHE A 70 11.81 2.48 -4.82
N ALA A 71 12.53 1.36 -4.91
CA ALA A 71 13.97 1.35 -5.16
C ALA A 71 14.34 2.04 -6.48
N SER A 72 13.49 1.94 -7.51
CA SER A 72 13.71 2.59 -8.80
C SER A 72 13.43 4.09 -8.83
N LYS A 73 12.73 4.63 -7.81
CA LYS A 73 12.23 6.02 -7.82
C LYS A 73 12.79 6.88 -6.70
N LEU A 74 13.06 6.32 -5.52
CA LEU A 74 13.48 7.09 -4.35
C LEU A 74 14.91 7.60 -4.50
N MET A 75 15.10 8.92 -4.40
CA MET A 75 16.43 9.52 -4.35
C MET A 75 17.10 9.33 -2.99
N ASP A 76 16.31 9.17 -1.92
CA ASP A 76 16.77 8.87 -0.57
C ASP A 76 16.71 7.37 -0.27
N TYR A 77 16.86 6.52 -1.29
CA TYR A 77 16.80 5.08 -1.12
C TYR A 77 17.88 4.58 -0.17
N ASP A 78 17.45 3.89 0.88
CA ASP A 78 18.25 3.02 1.71
C ASP A 78 17.61 1.64 1.74
N LEU A 79 18.39 0.60 1.44
CA LEU A 79 17.90 -0.77 1.34
C LEU A 79 17.24 -1.24 2.64
N SER A 80 17.86 -0.93 3.78
CA SER A 80 17.40 -1.39 5.09
C SER A 80 16.07 -0.72 5.47
N ALA A 81 15.99 0.59 5.27
CA ALA A 81 14.79 1.38 5.55
C ALA A 81 13.64 1.02 4.60
N ASN A 82 13.91 0.87 3.30
CA ASN A 82 12.89 0.52 2.31
C ASN A 82 12.32 -0.88 2.59
N ASN A 83 13.20 -1.88 2.71
CA ASN A 83 12.79 -3.25 2.96
C ASN A 83 12.04 -3.37 4.30
N GLY A 84 12.54 -2.70 5.34
CA GLY A 84 11.88 -2.61 6.65
C GLY A 84 10.45 -2.06 6.56
N ASN A 85 10.24 -0.96 5.82
CA ASN A 85 8.91 -0.35 5.64
C ASN A 85 7.95 -1.29 4.88
N TRP A 86 8.41 -1.96 3.83
CA TRP A 86 7.59 -2.90 3.06
C TRP A 86 7.24 -4.15 3.86
N GLN A 87 8.19 -4.74 4.58
CA GLN A 87 7.92 -5.86 5.48
C GLN A 87 6.97 -5.47 6.63
N TRP A 88 7.11 -4.25 7.13
CA TRP A 88 6.22 -3.69 8.15
C TRP A 88 4.78 -3.58 7.62
N ALA A 89 4.59 -3.07 6.41
CA ALA A 89 3.28 -2.94 5.76
C ALA A 89 2.66 -4.30 5.41
N ALA A 90 3.47 -5.26 4.96
CA ALA A 90 3.02 -6.62 4.63
C ALA A 90 2.66 -7.45 5.88
N GLY A 91 3.25 -7.15 7.05
CA GLY A 91 3.05 -7.90 8.29
C GLY A 91 4.08 -9.01 8.54
N CYS A 92 5.09 -9.15 7.68
CA CYS A 92 6.07 -10.25 7.71
C CYS A 92 7.40 -9.91 8.41
N GLY A 93 7.62 -8.63 8.74
CA GLY A 93 8.82 -8.14 9.43
C GLY A 93 8.92 -8.48 10.93
N CYS A 94 10.05 -8.12 11.54
CA CYS A 94 10.37 -8.43 12.95
C CYS A 94 9.43 -7.72 13.96
N ASP A 95 9.01 -6.49 13.65
CA ASP A 95 8.02 -5.70 14.40
C ASP A 95 6.95 -5.12 13.46
N ALA A 96 6.47 -5.98 12.55
CA ALA A 96 5.53 -5.56 11.52
C ALA A 96 4.12 -5.33 12.08
N ALA A 97 3.37 -4.46 11.40
CA ALA A 97 1.97 -4.25 11.72
C ALA A 97 1.21 -5.60 11.73
N PRO A 98 0.33 -5.83 12.72
CA PRO A 98 -0.51 -7.02 12.70
C PRO A 98 -1.26 -7.12 11.37
N TYR A 99 -1.39 -8.33 10.81
CA TYR A 99 -1.94 -8.49 9.46
C TYR A 99 -3.35 -7.91 9.29
N PHE A 100 -4.14 -7.89 10.37
CA PHE A 100 -5.50 -7.35 10.40
C PHE A 100 -5.56 -5.81 10.48
N ARG A 101 -4.40 -5.14 10.64
CA ARG A 101 -4.29 -3.68 10.56
C ARG A 101 -4.28 -3.26 9.09
N VAL A 102 -5.46 -2.99 8.57
CA VAL A 102 -5.66 -2.42 7.23
C VAL A 102 -5.96 -0.94 7.39
N PHE A 103 -5.13 -0.06 6.83
CA PHE A 103 -5.39 1.38 6.90
C PHE A 103 -6.65 1.76 6.11
N ASN A 104 -7.46 2.66 6.66
CA ASN A 104 -8.51 3.32 5.89
C ASN A 104 -7.93 4.60 5.29
N PRO A 105 -7.70 4.68 3.96
CA PRO A 105 -7.06 5.84 3.35
C PRO A 105 -7.83 7.14 3.63
N SER A 106 -9.16 7.11 3.64
CA SER A 106 -9.99 8.29 3.93
C SER A 106 -9.81 8.79 5.36
N GLU A 107 -9.65 7.88 6.33
CA GLU A 107 -9.32 8.27 7.71
C GLU A 107 -7.88 8.79 7.84
N GLN A 108 -6.95 8.33 6.99
CA GLN A 108 -5.61 8.92 6.95
C GLN A 108 -5.64 10.35 6.42
N VAL A 109 -6.48 10.66 5.42
CA VAL A 109 -6.69 12.03 4.94
C VAL A 109 -7.19 12.92 6.06
N LYS A 110 -8.31 12.55 6.71
CA LYS A 110 -8.89 13.33 7.81
C LYS A 110 -7.89 13.66 8.92
N LYS A 111 -6.97 12.73 9.20
CA LYS A 111 -5.99 12.87 10.28
C LYS A 111 -4.75 13.67 9.88
N PHE A 112 -4.24 13.48 8.67
CA PHE A 112 -2.90 13.95 8.28
C PHE A 112 -2.92 15.03 7.19
N ASP A 113 -4.05 15.22 6.51
CA ASP A 113 -4.27 16.29 5.53
C ASP A 113 -5.72 16.82 5.61
N PRO A 114 -6.18 17.33 6.77
CA PRO A 114 -7.58 17.72 6.96
C PRO A 114 -8.04 18.86 6.05
N GLN A 115 -7.12 19.71 5.58
CA GLN A 115 -7.40 20.78 4.62
C GLN A 115 -7.22 20.35 3.16
N HIS A 116 -6.81 19.11 2.88
CA HIS A 116 -6.49 18.60 1.55
C HIS A 116 -5.36 19.36 0.82
N ASN A 117 -4.48 20.04 1.56
CA ASN A 117 -3.39 20.83 0.96
C ASN A 117 -2.42 19.93 0.19
N TYR A 118 -2.06 18.79 0.79
CA TYR A 118 -1.14 17.84 0.15
C TYR A 118 -1.79 17.16 -1.05
N ILE A 119 -3.06 16.75 -0.92
CA ILE A 119 -3.81 16.15 -2.03
C ILE A 119 -3.95 17.12 -3.21
N GLN A 120 -4.38 18.36 -2.96
CA GLN A 120 -4.60 19.34 -4.03
C GLN A 120 -3.30 19.76 -4.72
N GLN A 121 -2.18 19.74 -4.01
CA GLN A 121 -0.87 20.00 -4.60
C GLN A 121 -0.50 18.98 -5.69
N TRP A 122 -0.81 17.69 -5.47
CA TRP A 122 -0.39 16.60 -6.36
C TRP A 122 -1.50 16.10 -7.30
N ILE A 123 -2.74 16.46 -7.01
CA ILE A 123 -3.94 16.05 -7.77
C ILE A 123 -4.77 17.31 -8.07
N PRO A 124 -4.38 18.10 -9.08
CA PRO A 124 -5.10 19.32 -9.44
C PRO A 124 -6.56 19.04 -9.86
N GLU A 125 -6.85 17.84 -10.37
CA GLU A 125 -8.19 17.41 -10.74
C GLU A 125 -9.04 16.86 -9.57
N TYR A 126 -8.53 16.89 -8.33
CA TYR A 126 -9.28 16.46 -7.15
C TYR A 126 -10.59 17.25 -6.99
N ASN A 127 -11.68 16.57 -6.61
CA ASN A 127 -13.06 17.11 -6.55
C ASN A 127 -13.66 17.57 -7.89
N THR A 128 -13.08 17.16 -9.03
CA THR A 128 -13.68 17.37 -10.35
C THR A 128 -14.28 16.07 -10.89
N LEU A 129 -15.09 16.16 -11.95
CA LEU A 129 -15.64 15.00 -12.66
C LEU A 129 -14.56 14.14 -13.33
N ALA A 130 -13.35 14.67 -13.51
CA ALA A 130 -12.23 13.93 -14.09
C ALA A 130 -11.54 13.01 -13.07
N TYR A 131 -11.81 13.16 -11.78
CA TYR A 131 -11.18 12.34 -10.74
C TYR A 131 -11.67 10.89 -10.80
N PRO A 132 -10.77 9.89 -10.85
CA PRO A 132 -11.16 8.50 -11.07
C PRO A 132 -11.94 7.92 -9.89
N GLN A 133 -12.84 6.99 -10.20
CA GLN A 133 -13.49 6.18 -9.18
C GLN A 133 -12.51 5.19 -8.54
N PRO A 134 -12.71 4.83 -7.26
CA PRO A 134 -11.87 3.85 -6.56
C PRO A 134 -11.78 2.52 -7.30
N ILE A 135 -10.56 1.99 -7.46
CA ILE A 135 -10.32 0.71 -8.16
C ILE A 135 -10.81 -0.50 -7.39
N VAL A 136 -11.00 -0.34 -6.10
CA VAL A 136 -11.52 -1.36 -5.20
C VAL A 136 -12.24 -0.65 -4.06
N ASN A 137 -13.36 -1.21 -3.61
CA ASN A 137 -14.05 -0.71 -2.42
C ASN A 137 -13.25 -1.04 -1.15
N HIS A 138 -13.10 -0.06 -0.25
CA HIS A 138 -12.31 -0.23 0.98
C HIS A 138 -12.81 -1.38 1.88
N ALA A 139 -14.12 -1.48 2.10
CA ALA A 139 -14.69 -2.48 3.01
C ALA A 139 -14.49 -3.90 2.45
N PHE A 140 -14.73 -4.07 1.16
CA PHE A 140 -14.44 -5.33 0.45
C PHE A 140 -12.95 -5.68 0.53
N ALA A 141 -12.07 -4.76 0.16
CA ALA A 141 -10.63 -4.97 0.14
C ALA A 141 -10.07 -5.35 1.52
N ARG A 142 -10.53 -4.66 2.57
CA ARG A 142 -10.18 -4.94 3.96
C ARG A 142 -10.55 -6.36 4.36
N ASN A 143 -11.80 -6.78 4.10
CA ASN A 143 -12.27 -8.10 4.48
C ASN A 143 -11.50 -9.19 3.72
N ARG A 144 -11.35 -9.03 2.40
CA ARG A 144 -10.55 -9.92 1.55
C ARG A 144 -9.14 -10.11 2.11
N ALA A 145 -8.44 -9.04 2.45
CA ALA A 145 -7.10 -9.14 3.01
C ALA A 145 -7.08 -9.91 4.33
N ILE A 146 -7.96 -9.57 5.27
CA ILE A 146 -8.00 -10.26 6.56
C ILE A 146 -8.24 -11.76 6.37
N GLU A 147 -9.18 -12.13 5.50
CA GLU A 147 -9.50 -13.52 5.19
C GLU A 147 -8.34 -14.27 4.53
N THR A 148 -7.70 -13.67 3.52
CA THR A 148 -6.55 -14.29 2.84
C THR A 148 -5.39 -14.53 3.81
N TYR A 149 -5.05 -13.54 4.64
CA TYR A 149 -3.99 -13.69 5.63
C TYR A 149 -4.34 -14.76 6.67
N LYS A 150 -5.57 -14.74 7.18
CA LYS A 150 -6.04 -15.75 8.15
C LYS A 150 -5.98 -17.17 7.56
N TYR A 151 -6.43 -17.34 6.32
CA TYR A 151 -6.40 -18.62 5.62
C TYR A 151 -4.97 -19.11 5.41
N SER A 152 -4.12 -18.28 4.80
CA SER A 152 -2.75 -18.65 4.43
C SER A 152 -1.92 -19.03 5.67
N LEU A 153 -2.03 -18.25 6.75
CA LEU A 153 -1.33 -18.50 8.01
C LEU A 153 -1.90 -19.70 8.79
N ALA A 154 -3.14 -20.11 8.53
CA ALA A 154 -3.70 -21.33 9.12
C ALA A 154 -3.20 -22.58 8.38
N GLN A 155 -3.14 -22.53 7.04
CA GLN A 155 -2.64 -23.64 6.22
C GLN A 155 -1.17 -23.95 6.49
N GLU A 156 -0.34 -22.92 6.68
CA GLU A 156 1.08 -23.12 6.99
C GLU A 156 1.31 -23.85 8.33
N LYS A 157 0.48 -23.56 9.34
CA LYS A 157 0.53 -24.31 10.61
C LYS A 157 0.17 -25.78 10.44
N THR A 158 -0.79 -26.08 9.57
CA THR A 158 -1.19 -27.47 9.27
C THR A 158 -0.09 -28.22 8.52
N ASN A 159 0.61 -27.56 7.59
CA ASN A 159 1.67 -28.19 6.81
C ASN A 159 2.98 -28.44 7.59
N ASN A 160 3.16 -27.78 8.75
CA ASN A 160 4.32 -27.91 9.62
C ASN A 160 4.07 -28.79 10.86
N MET A 161 2.90 -29.43 10.97
CA MET A 161 2.57 -30.45 11.98
C MET A 161 2.68 -31.85 11.38
#